data_AF-A0AAE0KS74-F1
#
_entry.id   AF-A0AAE0KS74-F1
#
_cell.length_a   1.000
_cell.length_b   1.000
_cell.length_c   1.000
_cell.angle_alpha   90.00
_cell.angle_beta   90.00
_cell.angle_gamma   90.00
#
_symmetry.space_group_name_H-M   'P 1'
#
loop_
_entity.id
_entity.type
_entity.pdbx_description
1 polymer ?
#
loop_
_entity_poly.entity_id
_entity_poly.type
_entity_poly.pdbx_seq_one_letter_code
_entity_poly.pdbx_strand_id
1 'polypeptide(L)' 'MRLILLGAVLLSSQAQPAQARDDNSVSDLATGFSVHVISTLAKGAMSVYAADVNGDGDKDVLSASFWDYKIA' A
#
# COMPACT_ATOMS: atom_id res chain seq x y z
N MET A 1 8.41 -9.23 -1.37
CA MET A 1 9.84 -8.79 -1.28
C MET A 1 9.97 -7.47 -0.51
N ARG A 2 10.36 -7.49 0.77
CA ARG A 2 10.49 -6.29 1.62
C ARG A 2 11.89 -5.68 1.58
N LEU A 3 11.95 -4.36 1.36
CA LEU A 3 13.15 -3.54 1.48
C LEU A 3 13.32 -3.11 2.95
N ILE A 4 14.38 -3.56 3.61
CA ILE A 4 14.73 -3.13 4.97
C ILE A 4 15.42 -1.77 4.86
N LEU A 5 14.81 -0.69 5.34
CA LEU A 5 15.52 0.57 5.57
C LEU A 5 15.77 0.75 7.07
N LEU A 6 17.00 0.50 7.48
CA LEU A 6 17.56 0.90 8.78
C LEU A 6 17.70 2.43 8.79
N GLY A 7 17.00 3.12 9.69
CA GLY A 7 17.18 4.56 9.86
C GLY A 7 16.26 5.13 10.93
N ALA A 8 16.75 5.20 12.16
CA ALA A 8 16.07 5.82 13.28
C ALA A 8 15.78 7.32 13.02
N VAL A 9 14.53 7.74 13.27
CA VAL A 9 14.22 9.10 13.75
C VAL A 9 13.14 8.94 14.82
N LEU A 10 13.52 9.13 16.08
CA LEU A 10 12.56 9.32 17.18
C LEU A 10 11.90 10.69 16.99
N LEU A 11 10.60 10.72 16.63
CA LEU A 11 9.78 11.90 16.92
C LEU A 11 8.94 11.62 18.17
N SER A 12 9.02 12.58 19.08
CA SER A 12 8.54 12.59 20.45
C SER A 12 7.02 12.39 20.58
N SER A 13 6.64 11.73 21.67
CA SER A 13 5.26 11.59 22.15
C SER A 13 4.61 12.96 22.40
N GLN A 14 3.67 13.36 21.55
CA GLN A 14 2.74 14.45 21.82
C GLN A 14 1.53 13.85 22.56
N ALA A 15 1.33 14.24 23.82
CA ALA A 15 0.09 13.95 24.52
C ALA A 15 -1.04 14.75 23.83
N GLN A 16 -1.89 14.07 23.06
CA GLN A 16 -3.08 14.70 22.49
C GLN A 16 -4.12 14.90 23.61
N PRO A 17 -4.54 16.14 23.94
CA PRO A 17 -5.71 16.33 24.77
C PRO A 17 -6.91 15.71 24.06
N ALA A 18 -7.76 14.99 24.80
CA ALA A 18 -8.97 14.36 24.30
C ALA A 18 -9.87 15.41 23.64
N GLN A 19 -9.78 15.54 22.32
CA GLN A 19 -10.75 16.24 21.51
C GLN A 19 -11.97 15.31 21.42
N ALA A 20 -13.10 15.75 21.97
CA ALA A 20 -14.37 15.09 21.78
C ALA A 20 -14.63 14.98 20.27
N ARG A 21 -14.51 13.77 19.73
CA ARG A 21 -14.77 13.50 18.32
C ARG A 21 -16.28 13.54 18.13
N ASP A 22 -16.76 14.59 17.48
CA ASP A 22 -18.06 14.59 16.85
C ASP A 22 -18.05 13.54 15.73
N ASP A 23 -18.88 12.53 15.90
CA ASP A 23 -18.96 11.31 15.10
C ASP A 23 -19.69 11.54 13.79
N ASN A 24 -19.15 12.42 12.94
CA ASN A 24 -19.43 12.41 11.49
C ASN A 24 -18.23 12.86 10.63
N SER A 25 -17.02 12.75 11.17
CA SER A 25 -15.80 13.14 10.46
C SER A 25 -15.44 12.11 9.37
N VAL A 26 -15.84 12.41 8.13
CA VAL A 26 -15.29 11.77 6.92
C VAL A 26 -13.84 12.18 6.62
N SER A 27 -13.14 12.82 7.57
CA SER A 27 -11.80 13.38 7.40
C SER A 27 -10.75 12.35 7.04
N ASP A 28 -10.92 11.10 7.49
CA ASP A 28 -9.97 10.02 7.26
C ASP A 28 -10.05 9.46 5.83
N LEU A 29 -11.07 9.86 5.08
CA LEU A 29 -11.22 9.63 3.64
C LEU A 29 -10.77 10.84 2.81
N ALA A 30 -10.63 12.02 3.43
CA ALA A 30 -10.23 13.27 2.77
C ALA A 30 -8.72 13.53 2.85
N THR A 31 -7.99 12.82 3.70
CA THR A 31 -6.52 12.88 3.83
C THR A 31 -5.82 12.00 2.79
N GLY A 32 -6.01 12.33 1.51
CA GLY A 32 -5.04 12.14 0.42
C GLY A 32 -4.56 10.72 0.09
N PHE A 33 -5.14 10.10 -0.94
CA PHE A 33 -4.51 8.97 -1.61
C PHE A 33 -3.19 9.42 -2.26
N SER A 34 -2.07 8.83 -1.83
CA SER A 34 -0.77 9.02 -2.49
C SER A 34 -0.52 7.88 -3.48
N VAL A 35 -0.37 8.21 -4.76
CA VAL A 35 -0.14 7.23 -5.82
C VAL A 35 1.27 6.65 -5.69
N HIS A 36 1.36 5.33 -5.58
CA HIS A 36 2.62 4.60 -5.61
C HIS A 36 2.63 3.65 -6.80
N VAL A 37 3.56 3.85 -7.73
CA VAL A 37 3.70 3.00 -8.90
C VAL A 37 4.51 1.76 -8.53
N ILE A 38 3.86 0.60 -8.57
CA ILE A 38 4.49 -0.70 -8.25
C ILE A 38 5.25 -1.24 -9.47
N SER A 39 4.67 -1.12 -10.67
CA SER A 39 5.30 -1.50 -11.94
C SER A 39 4.58 -0.85 -13.13
N THR A 40 5.33 -0.54 -14.18
CA THR A 40 4.82 -0.09 -15.49
C THR A 40 5.12 -1.10 -16.60
N LEU A 41 5.64 -2.27 -16.25
CA LEU A 41 6.15 -3.26 -17.21
C LEU A 41 5.05 -4.18 -17.75
N ALA A 42 3.93 -4.34 -17.06
CA ALA A 42 2.82 -5.22 -17.45
C ALA A 42 1.92 -4.56 -18.51
N LYS A 43 2.26 -4.70 -19.80
CA LYS A 43 1.58 -4.03 -20.90
C LYS A 43 0.25 -4.70 -21.24
N GLY A 44 -0.84 -3.97 -21.06
CA GLY A 44 -2.18 -4.57 -21.25
C GLY A 44 -2.53 -5.53 -20.10
N ALA A 45 -2.16 -5.16 -18.87
CA ALA A 45 -2.62 -5.83 -17.66
C ALA A 45 -4.15 -5.88 -17.64
N MET A 46 -4.72 -7.09 -17.67
CA MET A 46 -6.18 -7.32 -17.68
C MET A 46 -6.72 -7.65 -16.29
N SER A 47 -5.87 -8.15 -15.40
CA SER A 47 -6.24 -8.51 -14.03
C SER A 47 -5.05 -8.31 -13.09
N VAL A 48 -5.36 -7.91 -11.86
CA VAL A 48 -4.41 -7.79 -10.74
C VAL A 48 -5.00 -8.48 -9.51
N TYR A 49 -4.15 -9.16 -8.75
CA TYR A 49 -4.56 -9.85 -7.53
C TYR A 49 -3.52 -9.70 -6.44
N ALA A 50 -3.96 -9.53 -5.19
CA ALA A 50 -3.08 -9.42 -4.03
C ALA A 50 -3.17 -10.69 -3.18
N ALA A 51 -2.03 -11.37 -3.01
CA ALA A 51 -1.94 -12.62 -2.25
C ALA A 51 -0.55 -12.74 -1.62
N ASP A 52 -0.48 -13.36 -0.45
CA ASP A 52 0.78 -13.83 0.13
C ASP A 52 1.18 -15.12 -0.59
N VAL A 53 2.05 -15.02 -1.59
CA VAL A 53 2.41 -16.17 -2.44
C VAL A 53 3.56 -17.00 -1.86
N ASN A 54 4.34 -16.44 -0.94
CA ASN A 54 5.52 -17.09 -0.38
C ASN A 54 5.34 -17.49 1.10
N GLY A 55 4.24 -17.10 1.73
CA GLY A 55 3.87 -17.46 3.11
C GLY A 55 4.60 -16.66 4.18
N ASP A 56 5.14 -15.47 3.85
CA ASP A 56 5.86 -14.63 4.80
C ASP A 56 4.96 -13.65 5.58
N GLY A 57 3.67 -13.65 5.27
CA GLY A 57 2.66 -12.78 5.88
C GLY A 57 2.49 -11.44 5.18
N ASP A 58 3.28 -11.14 4.14
CA ASP A 58 3.13 -9.95 3.31
C ASP A 58 2.42 -10.27 2.00
N LYS A 59 1.44 -9.43 1.64
CA LYS A 59 0.76 -9.57 0.35
C LYS A 59 1.68 -9.09 -0.77
N ASP A 60 1.96 -9.97 -1.69
CA ASP A 60 2.52 -9.63 -2.99
C ASP A 60 1.38 -9.21 -3.96
N VAL A 61 1.76 -8.55 -5.06
CA VAL A 61 0.84 -8.15 -6.14
C VAL A 61 1.20 -8.92 -7.39
N LEU A 62 0.25 -9.69 -7.90
CA LEU A 62 0.34 -10.42 -9.16
C LEU A 62 -0.41 -9.67 -10.25
N SER A 63 0.10 -9.74 -11.48
CA SER A 63 -0.49 -9.16 -12.68
C SER A 63 -0.61 -10.19 -13.80
N ALA A 64 -1.71 -10.13 -14.55
CA ALA A 64 -1.90 -10.91 -15.77
C ALA A 64 -1.90 -9.96 -16.97
N SER A 65 -0.88 -10.05 -17.81
CA SER A 65 -0.67 -9.19 -18.97
C SER A 65 -0.96 -9.93 -20.27
N PHE A 66 -1.89 -9.41 -21.07
CA PHE A 66 -2.28 -10.04 -22.33
C PHE A 66 -1.19 -9.89 -23.40
N TRP A 67 -0.60 -8.71 -23.55
CA TRP A 67 0.40 -8.50 -24.59
C TRP A 67 1.76 -9.11 -24.25
N ASP A 68 2.07 -9.27 -22.95
CA ASP A 68 3.31 -9.93 -22.53
C ASP A 68 3.16 -11.46 -22.41
N TYR A 69 1.95 -12.00 -22.57
CA TYR A 69 1.62 -13.42 -22.38
C TYR A 69 2.20 -13.99 -21.07
N LYS A 70 2.07 -13.22 -19.97
CA LYS A 70 2.78 -13.46 -18.72
C LYS A 70 1.89 -13.22 -17.50
N ILE A 71 2.07 -14.09 -16.50
CA ILE A 71 1.74 -13.81 -15.09
C ILE A 71 3.04 -13.43 -14.39
N ALA A 72 3.03 -12.31 -13.67
CA ALA A 72 4.17 -11.75 -12.96
C ALA A 72 3.77 -11.26 -11.58
#